data_AF-W2IDG3-F1
#
_entry.id   AF-W2IDG3-F1
#
_cell.length_a   1.000
_cell.length_b   1.000
_cell.length_c   1.000
_cell.angle_alpha   90.00
_cell.angle_beta   90.00
_cell.angle_gamma   90.00
#
_symmetry.space_group_name_H-M   'P 1'
#
loop_
_entity.id
_entity.type
_entity.pdbx_description
1 polymer ?
#
loop_
_entity_poly.entity_id
_entity_poly.type
_entity_poly.pdbx_seq_one_letter_code
_entity_poly.pdbx_strand_id
1 'polypeptide(L)'
;MMEWVKMGGGGGLEIAQRQNPDIKKEDLSSEMTRDTQKGMHWSLLWLYKHIDVLQWFRDDGENQFPLMALLACIHLGKISSSAFQERVFSTGGIIMGQLRTRTGSRRAEKQLLLRHNRSKIVKMKQDARKARDAPKDAE
;
A
#
# COMPACT_ATOMS: atom_id res chain seq x y z
N MET A 1 12.75 -3.58 -18.31
CA MET A 1 11.78 -3.33 -17.23
C MET A 1 10.31 -3.42 -17.68
N MET A 2 9.98 -3.28 -18.98
CA MET A 2 8.61 -3.41 -19.52
C MET A 2 8.11 -4.86 -19.70
N GLU A 3 9.00 -5.84 -19.73
CA GLU A 3 8.67 -7.26 -19.95
C GLU A 3 7.85 -7.88 -18.81
N TRP A 4 7.87 -7.26 -17.62
CA TRP A 4 7.18 -7.75 -16.42
C TRP A 4 5.67 -7.57 -16.47
N VAL A 5 5.17 -6.58 -17.25
CA VAL A 5 3.72 -6.37 -17.44
C VAL A 5 3.08 -7.49 -18.28
N LYS A 6 3.90 -8.26 -19.02
CA LYS A 6 3.46 -9.40 -19.84
C LYS A 6 3.75 -10.76 -19.21
N MET A 7 4.64 -10.86 -18.22
CA MET A 7 5.21 -12.14 -17.76
C MET A 7 4.49 -12.80 -16.57
N GLY A 8 3.61 -12.09 -15.85
CA GLY A 8 2.98 -12.63 -14.64
C GLY A 8 1.48 -12.83 -14.78
N GLY A 9 1.04 -13.94 -15.38
CA GLY A 9 -0.30 -14.57 -15.19
C GLY A 9 -1.60 -13.78 -15.46
N GLY A 10 -1.53 -12.47 -15.63
CA GLY A 10 -2.66 -11.57 -15.86
C GLY A 10 -2.14 -10.17 -16.19
N GLY A 11 -2.66 -9.55 -17.26
CA GLY A 11 -2.16 -8.24 -17.70
C GLY A 11 -2.30 -7.18 -16.61
N GLY A 12 -1.53 -6.09 -16.69
CA GLY A 12 -1.57 -4.99 -15.70
C GLY A 12 -2.98 -4.45 -15.39
N LEU A 13 -3.91 -4.54 -16.36
CA LEU A 13 -5.33 -4.22 -16.19
C LEU A 13 -6.06 -5.15 -15.21
N GLU A 14 -5.73 -6.45 -15.20
CA GLU A 14 -6.36 -7.43 -14.31
C GLU A 14 -5.89 -7.23 -12.86
N ILE A 15 -4.60 -6.93 -12.68
CA ILE A 15 -4.04 -6.58 -11.37
C ILE A 15 -4.70 -5.30 -10.85
N ALA A 16 -4.83 -4.28 -11.71
CA ALA A 16 -5.49 -3.03 -11.35
C ALA A 16 -6.97 -3.25 -10.98
N GLN A 17 -7.71 -4.08 -11.72
CA GLN A 17 -9.10 -4.42 -11.42
C GLN A 17 -9.23 -5.16 -10.09
N ARG A 18 -8.34 -6.13 -9.82
CA ARG A 18 -8.33 -6.91 -8.57
C ARG A 18 -8.08 -6.02 -7.34
N GLN A 19 -7.21 -5.02 -7.48
CA GLN A 19 -6.90 -4.08 -6.40
C GLN A 19 -7.95 -2.96 -6.25
N ASN A 20 -8.66 -2.60 -7.34
CA ASN A 20 -9.67 -1.56 -7.35
C ASN A 20 -11.04 -2.13 -7.79
N PRO A 21 -11.71 -2.95 -6.97
CA PRO A 21 -12.97 -3.59 -7.33
C PRO A 21 -14.12 -2.58 -7.56
N ASP A 22 -14.00 -1.37 -7.02
CA ASP A 22 -15.03 -0.32 -7.11
C ASP A 22 -15.01 0.42 -8.47
N ILE A 23 -13.93 0.28 -9.25
CA ILE A 23 -13.78 0.96 -10.55
C ILE A 23 -14.16 -0.05 -11.65
N LYS A 24 -14.95 0.41 -12.63
CA LYS A 24 -15.30 -0.42 -13.78
C LYS A 24 -14.07 -0.69 -14.65
N LYS A 25 -13.99 -1.91 -15.19
CA LYS A 25 -12.87 -2.37 -16.00
C LYS A 25 -12.72 -1.54 -17.28
N GLU A 26 -13.84 -1.09 -17.84
CA GLU A 26 -13.88 -0.28 -19.05
C GLU A 26 -13.25 1.09 -18.80
N ASP A 27 -13.61 1.73 -17.69
CA ASP A 27 -13.07 3.02 -17.24
C ASP A 27 -11.56 2.91 -16.99
N LEU A 28 -11.11 1.87 -16.28
CA LEU A 28 -9.69 1.58 -16.08
C LEU A 28 -8.96 1.35 -17.40
N SER A 29 -9.54 0.61 -18.34
CA SER A 29 -8.89 0.34 -19.63
C SER A 29 -8.74 1.62 -20.46
N SER A 30 -9.76 2.48 -20.47
CA SER A 30 -9.74 3.75 -21.20
C SER A 30 -8.74 4.72 -20.59
N GLU A 31 -8.58 4.71 -19.27
CA GLU A 31 -7.70 5.62 -18.55
C GLU A 31 -6.24 5.13 -18.60
N MET A 32 -6.01 3.82 -18.46
CA MET A 32 -4.68 3.22 -18.48
C MET A 32 -4.06 3.14 -19.88
N THR A 33 -4.85 3.30 -20.94
CA THR A 33 -4.37 3.12 -22.30
C THR A 33 -4.33 4.43 -23.07
N ARG A 34 -3.21 4.70 -23.74
CA ARG A 34 -3.08 5.82 -24.68
C ARG A 34 -3.02 5.27 -26.09
N ASP A 35 -3.99 5.67 -26.91
CA ASP A 35 -3.94 5.41 -28.34
C ASP A 35 -2.93 6.35 -28.98
N THR A 36 -1.93 5.76 -29.63
CA THR A 36 -0.95 6.49 -30.42
C THR A 36 -0.96 5.89 -31.81
N GLN A 37 -0.67 6.67 -32.87
CA GLN A 37 -0.68 6.20 -34.26
C GLN A 37 0.16 4.93 -34.55
N LYS A 38 1.00 4.49 -33.61
CA LYS A 38 1.88 3.33 -33.68
C LYS A 38 1.43 2.12 -32.87
N GLY A 39 0.28 2.20 -32.21
CA GLY A 39 -0.29 1.13 -31.38
C GLY A 39 -0.73 1.60 -30.00
N MET A 40 -1.39 0.67 -29.32
CA MET A 40 -2.00 0.86 -28.02
C MET A 40 -0.94 0.69 -26.92
N HIS A 41 -0.60 1.77 -26.22
CA HIS A 41 0.44 1.76 -25.18
C HIS A 41 -0.15 2.03 -23.79
N TRP A 42 0.35 1.29 -22.79
CA TRP A 42 0.02 1.56 -21.39
C TRP A 42 0.65 2.87 -20.94
N SER A 43 -0.14 3.74 -20.32
CA SER A 43 0.36 4.91 -19.65
C SER A 43 1.02 4.51 -18.34
N LEU A 44 2.32 4.75 -18.24
CA LEU A 44 3.10 4.44 -17.04
C LEU A 44 2.54 5.16 -15.79
N LEU A 45 2.11 6.41 -15.96
CA LEU A 45 1.54 7.20 -14.86
C LEU A 45 0.27 6.57 -14.29
N TRP A 46 -0.60 6.08 -15.18
CA TRP A 46 -1.85 5.44 -14.80
C TRP A 46 -1.63 4.06 -14.17
N LEU A 47 -0.63 3.33 -14.67
CA LEU A 47 -0.19 2.08 -14.06
C LEU A 47 0.23 2.29 -12.60
N TYR A 48 1.05 3.30 -12.31
CA TYR A 48 1.47 3.63 -10.95
C TYR A 48 0.33 4.14 -10.06
N LYS A 49 -0.70 4.76 -10.64
CA LYS A 49 -1.84 5.29 -9.89
C LYS A 49 -2.76 4.18 -9.37
N HIS A 50 -2.98 3.14 -10.17
CA HIS A 50 -3.97 2.11 -9.89
C HIS A 50 -3.37 0.79 -9.41
N ILE A 51 -2.06 0.56 -9.61
CA ILE A 51 -1.39 -0.63 -9.14
C ILE A 51 -0.50 -0.29 -7.95
N ASP A 52 -0.85 -0.80 -6.78
CA ASP A 52 0.08 -0.93 -5.67
C ASP A 52 1.05 -2.09 -5.96
N VAL A 53 2.25 -1.71 -6.39
CA VAL A 53 3.35 -2.62 -6.73
C VAL A 53 3.80 -3.43 -5.51
N LEU A 54 3.79 -2.83 -4.31
CA LEU A 54 4.18 -3.53 -3.08
C LEU A 54 3.13 -4.57 -2.68
N GLN A 55 1.85 -4.26 -2.88
CA GLN A 55 0.78 -5.23 -2.66
C GLN A 55 0.86 -6.38 -3.67
N TRP A 56 1.08 -6.09 -4.95
CA TRP A 56 1.24 -7.12 -5.97
C TRP A 56 2.41 -8.06 -5.69
N PHE A 57 3.56 -7.53 -5.25
CA PHE A 57 4.70 -8.37 -4.87
C PHE A 57 4.40 -9.26 -3.66
N ARG A 58 3.52 -8.88 -2.73
CA ARG A 58 3.12 -9.74 -1.61
C ARG A 58 2.13 -10.82 -2.02
N ASP A 59 1.20 -10.49 -2.92
CA ASP A 59 0.08 -11.37 -3.25
C ASP A 59 0.47 -12.41 -4.32
N ASP A 60 1.14 -11.97 -5.39
CA ASP A 60 1.44 -12.80 -6.56
C ASP A 60 2.96 -12.88 -6.84
N GLY A 61 3.67 -11.77 -6.69
CA GLY A 61 5.08 -11.64 -7.08
C GLY A 61 6.06 -12.43 -6.20
N GLU A 62 5.77 -12.62 -4.92
CA GLU A 62 6.63 -13.39 -3.99
C GLU A 62 6.65 -14.87 -4.35
N ASN A 63 5.51 -15.42 -4.78
CA ASN A 63 5.42 -16.83 -5.21
C ASN A 63 6.19 -17.08 -6.51
N GLN A 64 6.20 -16.11 -7.43
CA GLN A 64 6.85 -16.24 -8.74
C GLN A 64 8.34 -15.83 -8.71
N PHE A 65 8.67 -14.78 -7.95
CA PHE A 65 10.01 -14.18 -7.91
C PHE A 65 10.40 -13.77 -6.47
N PRO A 66 10.72 -14.72 -5.57
CA PRO A 66 10.97 -14.43 -4.16
C PRO A 66 12.07 -13.38 -3.92
N LEU A 67 13.21 -13.52 -4.60
CA LEU A 67 14.34 -12.60 -4.47
C LEU A 67 14.04 -11.20 -5.01
N MET A 68 13.28 -11.12 -6.11
CA MET A 68 12.91 -9.86 -6.71
C MET A 68 11.82 -9.16 -5.90
N ALA A 69 10.88 -9.92 -5.33
CA ALA A 69 9.89 -9.40 -4.40
C ALA A 69 10.55 -8.81 -3.15
N LEU A 70 11.56 -9.50 -2.61
CA LEU A 70 12.34 -9.00 -1.47
C LEU A 70 13.07 -7.69 -1.82
N LEU A 71 13.79 -7.66 -2.95
CA LEU A 71 14.48 -6.47 -3.42
C LEU A 71 13.51 -5.31 -3.66
N ALA A 72 12.39 -5.55 -4.33
CA ALA A 72 11.38 -4.54 -4.59
C ALA A 72 10.80 -3.99 -3.27
N CYS A 73 10.48 -4.84 -2.30
CA CYS A 73 10.00 -4.42 -0.99
C CYS A 73 11.02 -3.56 -0.23
N ILE A 74 12.30 -3.91 -0.28
CA ILE A 74 13.37 -3.14 0.38
C ILE A 74 13.60 -1.80 -0.32
N HIS A 75 13.63 -1.78 -1.65
CA HIS A 75 13.92 -0.57 -2.42
C HIS A 75 12.74 0.39 -2.47
N LEU A 76 11.54 -0.11 -2.74
CA LEU A 76 10.31 0.70 -2.83
C LEU A 76 9.72 1.02 -1.45
N GLY A 77 9.99 0.20 -0.44
CA GLY A 77 9.59 0.46 0.95
C GLY A 77 10.38 1.60 1.61
N LYS A 78 11.50 2.04 1.00
CA LYS A 78 12.24 3.21 1.47
C LYS A 78 11.42 4.48 1.22
N ILE A 79 11.03 5.13 2.30
CA ILE A 79 10.36 6.43 2.25
C ILE A 79 11.35 7.44 1.65
N SER A 80 11.01 7.99 0.48
CA SER A 80 11.85 8.97 -0.23
C SER A 80 11.89 10.35 0.43
N SER A 81 11.02 10.61 1.42
CA SER A 81 10.89 11.90 2.09
C SER A 81 10.72 11.76 3.61
N SER A 82 11.42 12.61 4.37
CA SER A 82 11.24 12.77 5.82
C SER A 82 9.91 13.44 6.20
N ALA A 83 9.16 14.01 5.24
CA ALA A 83 7.97 14.82 5.52
C ALA A 83 6.86 14.08 6.29
N PHE A 84 6.77 12.75 6.15
CA PHE A 84 5.86 11.96 7.00
C PHE A 84 6.32 11.95 8.45
N GLN A 85 7.60 11.72 8.70
CA GLN A 85 8.18 11.72 10.04
C GLN A 85 8.10 13.12 10.67
N GLU A 86 8.35 14.17 9.90
CA GLU A 86 8.18 15.56 10.34
C GLU A 86 6.74 15.88 10.79
N ARG A 87 5.73 15.38 10.09
CA ARG A 87 4.32 15.50 10.53
C ARG A 87 4.05 14.78 11.85
N VAL A 88 4.66 13.60 12.04
CA VAL A 88 4.59 12.86 13.32
C VAL A 88 5.26 13.66 14.44
N PHE A 89 6.45 14.22 14.20
CA PHE A 89 7.19 15.00 15.18
C PHE A 89 6.50 16.34 15.50
N SER A 90 5.93 17.01 14.50
CA SER A 90 5.15 18.24 14.70
C SER A 90 3.96 18.01 15.64
N THR A 91 3.23 16.91 15.45
CA THR A 91 2.19 16.49 16.40
C THR A 91 2.76 16.24 17.80
N GLY A 92 3.95 15.62 17.86
CA GLY A 92 4.64 15.31 19.11
C GLY A 92 5.13 16.54 19.89
N GLY A 93 5.30 17.68 19.23
CA GLY A 93 5.83 18.90 19.83
C GLY A 93 5.03 19.39 21.04
N ILE A 94 3.71 19.21 21.06
CA ILE A 94 2.86 19.59 22.20
C ILE A 94 3.17 18.72 23.43
N ILE A 95 3.36 17.42 23.22
CA ILE A 95 3.52 16.41 24.28
C ILE A 95 4.97 16.34 24.76
N MET A 96 5.92 16.77 23.92
CA MET A 96 7.36 16.76 24.22
C MET A 96 7.92 18.14 24.59
N GLY A 97 7.21 19.23 24.30
CA GLY A 97 7.68 20.61 24.45
C GLY A 97 7.38 21.26 25.81
N GLN A 98 6.17 21.81 25.97
CA GLN A 98 5.85 22.65 27.13
C GLN A 98 5.74 21.85 28.45
N LEU A 99 6.28 22.39 29.54
CA LEU A 99 6.34 21.72 30.86
C LEU A 99 4.97 21.25 31.37
N ARG A 100 3.91 22.01 31.07
CA ARG A 100 2.52 21.70 31.50
C ARG A 100 1.91 20.49 30.78
N THR A 101 2.33 20.21 29.55
CA THR A 101 1.83 19.10 28.71
C THR A 101 2.87 18.01 28.50
N ARG A 102 4.08 18.18 29.07
CA ARG A 102 5.21 17.29 28.87
C ARG A 102 4.92 15.92 29.47
N THR A 103 4.95 14.92 28.60
CA THR A 103 4.84 13.52 28.98
C THR A 103 6.22 12.87 28.93
N GLY A 104 6.47 11.86 29.77
CA GLY A 104 7.73 11.11 29.71
C GLY A 104 7.96 10.47 28.34
N SER A 105 9.21 10.49 27.85
CA SER A 105 9.57 10.15 26.46
C SER A 105 8.97 8.81 25.99
N ARG A 106 9.07 7.77 26.82
CA ARG A 106 8.51 6.44 26.52
C ARG A 106 6.99 6.45 26.31
N ARG A 107 6.26 7.29 27.06
CA ARG A 107 4.81 7.41 26.93
C ARG A 107 4.45 8.29 25.73
N ALA A 108 5.20 9.35 25.47
CA ALA A 108 5.00 10.22 24.32
C ALA A 108 5.19 9.46 22.99
N GLU A 109 6.24 8.64 22.89
CA GLU A 109 6.51 7.77 21.75
C GLU A 109 5.34 6.81 21.48
N LYS A 110 4.90 6.08 22.51
CA LYS A 110 3.75 5.16 22.39
C LYS A 110 2.48 5.89 21.94
N GLN A 111 2.20 7.06 22.50
CA GLN A 111 1.03 7.86 22.11
C GLN A 111 1.10 8.29 20.65
N LEU A 112 2.27 8.73 20.18
CA LEU A 112 2.46 9.12 18.78
C LEU A 112 2.30 7.95 17.82
N LEU A 113 2.90 6.79 18.15
CA LEU A 113 2.77 5.56 17.37
C LEU A 113 1.31 5.10 17.29
N LEU A 114 0.59 5.09 18.41
CA LEU A 114 -0.82 4.69 18.44
C LEU A 114 -1.72 5.68 17.69
N ARG A 115 -1.46 6.99 17.79
CA ARG A 115 -2.25 8.02 17.11
C ARG A 115 -2.11 7.95 15.59
N HIS A 116 -0.88 7.87 15.07
CA HIS A 116 -0.65 7.88 13.63
C HIS A 116 -1.00 6.54 12.97
N ASN A 117 -0.95 5.43 13.71
CA ASN A 117 -1.37 4.12 13.22
C ASN A 117 -2.82 3.75 13.56
N ARG A 118 -3.63 4.70 14.06
CA ARG A 118 -4.98 4.41 14.57
C ARG A 118 -5.87 3.70 13.56
N SER A 119 -5.91 4.16 12.30
CA SER A 119 -6.72 3.55 11.25
C SER A 119 -6.34 2.09 11.01
N LYS A 120 -5.04 1.81 10.92
CA LYS A 120 -4.50 0.46 10.75
C LYS A 120 -4.82 -0.43 11.94
N ILE A 121 -4.68 0.07 13.17
CA ILE A 121 -5.03 -0.67 14.39
C ILE A 121 -6.53 -0.99 14.42
N VAL A 122 -7.40 -0.06 14.03
CA VAL A 122 -8.85 -0.30 13.96
C VAL A 122 -9.16 -1.38 12.92
N LYS A 123 -8.56 -1.31 11.73
CA LYS A 123 -8.71 -2.33 10.69
C LYS A 123 -8.26 -3.71 11.18
N MET A 124 -7.07 -3.82 11.77
CA MET A 124 -6.57 -5.08 12.35
C MET A 124 -7.50 -5.65 13.42
N LYS A 125 -8.11 -4.79 14.26
CA LYS A 125 -9.10 -5.22 15.25
C LYS A 125 -10.38 -5.75 14.62
N GLN A 126 -10.83 -5.14 13.51
CA GLN A 126 -12.01 -5.61 12.77
C GLN A 126 -11.71 -6.94 12.08
N ASP A 127 -10.57 -7.07 11.42
CA ASP A 127 -10.15 -8.29 10.74
C ASP A 127 -10.00 -9.45 11.74
N ALA A 128 -9.40 -9.19 12.92
CA ALA A 128 -9.31 -10.18 13.99
C ALA A 128 -10.67 -10.61 14.56
N ARG A 129 -11.68 -9.72 14.58
CA ARG A 129 -13.05 -10.10 14.96
C ARG A 129 -13.68 -11.00 13.90
N LYS A 130 -13.63 -10.59 12.63
CA LYS A 130 -14.14 -11.38 11.50
C LYS A 130 -13.52 -12.78 11.45
N ALA A 131 -12.23 -12.92 11.72
CA ALA A 131 -11.56 -14.22 11.75
C ALA A 131 -12.02 -15.12 12.92
N ARG A 132 -12.43 -14.53 14.06
CA ARG A 132 -13.00 -15.29 15.19
C ARG A 132 -14.43 -15.72 14.95
N ASP A 133 -15.19 -14.90 14.23
CA ASP A 133 -16.61 -15.11 13.93
C ASP A 133 -16.83 -15.95 12.66
N ALA A 134 -15.75 -16.30 11.93
CA ALA A 134 -15.82 -17.16 10.77
C ALA A 134 -16.25 -18.59 11.19
N PRO A 135 -17.22 -19.21 10.48
CA PRO A 135 -17.66 -20.57 10.79
C PRO A 135 -16.49 -21.55 10.65
N LYS A 136 -16.34 -22.45 11.62
CA LYS A 136 -15.26 -23.44 11.67
C LYS A 136 -15.52 -24.69 10.82
N ASP A 137 -16.55 -24.68 10.00
CA ASP A 137 -17.07 -25.87 9.34
C ASP A 137 -16.81 -25.81 7.83
N ALA A 138 -15.65 -26.33 7.41
CA ALA A 138 -15.37 -26.84 6.07
C ALA A 138 -14.03 -27.60 6.08
N GLU A 139 -13.98 -28.70 6.83
CA GLU A 139 -13.03 -29.80 6.60
C GLU A 139 -13.84 -31.09 6.43
#